data_AF-M1CHH5-F1
#
_entry.id   AF-M1CHH5-F1
#
_cell.length_a   1.000
_cell.length_b   1.000
_cell.length_c   1.000
_cell.angle_alpha   90.00
_cell.angle_beta   90.00
_cell.angle_gamma   90.00
#
_symmetry.space_group_name_H-M   'P 1'
#
loop_
_entity.id
_entity.type
_entity.pdbx_description
1 polymer ?
#
loop_
_entity_poly.entity_id
_entity_poly.type
_entity_poly.pdbx_seq_one_letter_code
_entity_poly.pdbx_strand_id
1 'polypeptide(L)'
;MLVQILGAERCIEVGTYTVDVRHGLAADTLKSLIQNGESCRYDFAFVDAEKKMYQEYFELLLQLVRVGGLIVVDNVLWHGRVSDPLVNDSKTLSIRNFNENLMKDNRVDISMVPIGDGMTICRKR
;
A
#
# COMPACT_ATOMS: atom_id res chain seq x y z
N MET A 1 -6.48 -7.48 5.53
CA MET A 1 -5.41 -8.42 5.16
C MET A 1 -4.31 -8.26 6.19
N LEU A 2 -4.30 -9.13 7.20
CA LEU A 2 -3.26 -9.16 8.22
C LEU A 2 -2.36 -10.38 7.98
N VAL A 3 -1.08 -10.16 8.24
CA VAL A 3 0.06 -10.96 7.81
C VAL A 3 -0.03 -12.39 8.31
N GLN A 4 -0.02 -13.36 7.40
CA GLN A 4 0.41 -14.72 7.72
C GLN A 4 1.93 -14.65 7.91
N ILE A 5 2.38 -14.73 9.17
CA ILE A 5 3.81 -14.79 9.49
C ILE A 5 4.31 -16.16 9.03
N LEU A 6 5.02 -16.20 7.91
CA LEU A 6 5.66 -17.42 7.41
C LEU A 6 6.61 -17.96 8.47
N GLY A 7 6.30 -19.15 9.01
CA GLY A 7 7.06 -19.83 10.07
C GLY A 7 6.31 -20.04 11.39
N ALA A 8 5.10 -19.49 11.56
CA ALA A 8 4.30 -19.70 12.77
C ALA A 8 3.46 -20.98 12.66
N GLU A 9 3.71 -21.97 13.53
CA GLU A 9 2.90 -23.22 13.61
C GLU A 9 1.49 -22.98 14.17
N ARG A 10 1.27 -21.86 14.87
CA ARG A 10 -0.02 -21.42 15.40
C ARG A 10 -0.10 -19.91 15.33
N CYS A 11 -1.06 -19.40 14.57
CA CYS A 11 -1.37 -17.97 14.50
C CYS A 11 -2.79 -17.76 15.00
N ILE A 12 -2.99 -16.80 15.90
CA ILE A 12 -4.30 -16.36 16.38
C ILE A 12 -4.41 -14.88 16.02
N GLU A 13 -5.46 -14.53 15.29
CA GLU A 13 -5.87 -13.16 15.06
C GLU A 13 -7.00 -12.84 16.05
N VAL A 14 -6.78 -11.87 16.93
CA VAL A 14 -7.80 -11.40 17.88
C VAL A 14 -8.09 -9.94 17.58
N GLY A 15 -9.30 -9.65 17.11
CA GLY A 15 -9.75 -8.30 16.82
C GLY A 15 -11.26 -8.21 16.65
N THR A 16 -11.83 -7.05 16.95
CA THR A 16 -13.21 -6.69 16.57
C THR A 16 -13.14 -5.83 15.34
N TYR A 17 -13.49 -6.38 14.18
CA TYR A 17 -13.51 -5.65 12.92
C TYR A 17 -14.92 -5.16 12.63
N THR A 18 -15.08 -3.86 12.45
CA THR A 18 -16.24 -3.29 11.76
C THR A 18 -15.84 -3.07 10.32
N VAL A 19 -16.52 -3.73 9.38
CA VAL A 19 -16.21 -3.64 7.95
C VAL A 19 -17.28 -2.81 7.25
N ASP A 20 -16.89 -1.67 6.68
CA ASP A 20 -17.68 -0.90 5.71
C ASP A 20 -17.18 -1.26 4.30
N VAL A 21 -18.05 -1.86 3.48
CA VAL A 21 -17.71 -2.26 2.11
C VAL A 21 -18.25 -1.23 1.14
N ARG A 22 -17.35 -0.64 0.35
CA ARG A 22 -17.71 0.33 -0.70
C ARG A 22 -17.42 -0.25 -2.07
N HIS A 23 -18.45 -0.35 -2.89
CA HIS A 23 -18.34 -0.82 -4.27
C HIS A 23 -18.07 0.36 -5.22
N GLY A 24 -17.04 0.23 -6.05
CA GLY A 24 -16.67 1.23 -7.05
C GLY A 24 -15.17 1.28 -7.30
N LEU A 25 -14.73 2.27 -8.07
CA LEU A 25 -13.31 2.53 -8.22
C LEU A 25 -12.74 3.04 -6.90
N ALA A 26 -11.65 2.43 -6.45
CA ALA A 26 -11.00 2.81 -5.20
C ALA A 26 -10.57 4.28 -5.20
N ALA A 27 -10.04 4.78 -6.33
CA ALA A 27 -9.63 6.18 -6.46
C ALA A 27 -10.80 7.16 -6.21
N ASP A 28 -11.98 6.87 -6.76
CA ASP A 28 -13.16 7.72 -6.58
C ASP A 28 -13.66 7.68 -5.13
N THR A 29 -13.61 6.50 -4.51
CA THR A 29 -13.95 6.33 -3.10
C THR A 29 -13.00 7.13 -2.21
N LEU A 30 -11.69 7.04 -2.44
CA LEU A 30 -10.68 7.81 -1.69
C LEU A 30 -10.85 9.32 -1.89
N LYS A 31 -11.10 9.77 -3.12
CA LYS A 31 -11.39 11.18 -3.43
C LYS A 31 -12.64 11.67 -2.70
N SER A 32 -13.71 10.87 -2.68
CA SER A 32 -14.93 11.20 -1.95
C SER A 32 -14.69 11.31 -0.44
N LEU A 33 -13.91 10.40 0.16
CA LEU A 33 -13.53 10.48 1.56
C LEU A 33 -12.79 11.80 1.87
N ILE A 34 -11.83 12.19 1.04
CA ILE A 34 -11.10 13.45 1.19
C ILE A 34 -12.07 14.64 1.10
N GLN A 35 -12.97 14.65 0.11
CA GLN A 35 -13.98 15.70 -0.07
C GLN A 35 -14.95 15.81 1.11
N ASN A 36 -15.22 14.69 1.80
CA ASN A 36 -16.08 14.64 2.98
C ASN A 36 -15.35 15.00 4.29
N GLY A 37 -14.09 15.45 4.24
CA GLY A 37 -13.34 15.90 5.41
C GLY A 37 -12.69 14.79 6.22
N GLU A 38 -12.49 13.61 5.63
CA GLU A 38 -11.87 12.44 6.30
C GLU A 38 -10.33 12.48 6.29
N SER A 39 -9.73 13.64 5.99
CA SER A 39 -8.28 13.83 6.01
C SER A 39 -7.69 13.51 7.39
N CYS A 40 -6.58 12.76 7.39
CA CYS A 40 -5.89 12.31 8.60
C CYS A 40 -6.76 11.53 9.62
N ARG A 41 -7.84 10.87 9.18
CA ARG A 41 -8.73 10.08 10.05
C ARG A 41 -8.35 8.60 10.16
N TYR A 42 -7.44 8.12 9.32
CA TYR A 42 -7.10 6.70 9.25
C TYR A 42 -5.73 6.40 9.88
N ASP A 43 -5.65 5.35 10.69
CA ASP A 43 -4.40 4.87 11.30
C ASP A 43 -3.56 4.02 10.33
N PHE A 44 -4.23 3.28 9.46
CA PHE A 44 -3.64 2.23 8.64
C PHE A 44 -4.36 2.14 7.29
N ALA A 45 -3.59 1.96 6.23
CA ALA A 45 -4.08 1.65 4.89
C ALA A 45 -3.31 0.47 4.28
N PHE A 46 -4.02 -0.40 3.59
CA PHE A 46 -3.46 -1.55 2.89
C PHE A 46 -3.84 -1.50 1.42
N VAL A 47 -2.85 -1.56 0.53
CA VAL A 47 -3.01 -1.45 -0.92
C VAL A 47 -2.61 -2.77 -1.58
N ASP A 48 -3.62 -3.51 -2.04
CA ASP A 48 -3.47 -4.62 -2.98
C ASP A 48 -4.57 -4.49 -4.05
N ALA A 49 -4.24 -3.76 -5.11
CA ALA A 49 -5.18 -3.39 -6.16
C ALA A 49 -4.47 -3.32 -7.53
N GLU A 50 -5.04 -2.58 -8.48
CA GLU A 50 -4.43 -2.36 -9.80
C GLU A 50 -3.08 -1.63 -9.66
N LYS A 51 -2.02 -2.31 -10.10
CA LYS A 51 -0.62 -1.89 -9.91
C LYS A 51 -0.30 -0.58 -10.62
N LYS A 52 -0.95 -0.31 -11.77
CA LYS A 52 -0.82 0.97 -12.49
C LYS A 52 -1.27 2.18 -11.67
N MET A 53 -2.15 1.97 -10.70
CA MET A 53 -2.77 3.01 -9.89
C MET A 53 -2.07 3.21 -8.55
N TYR A 54 -1.01 2.45 -8.24
CA TYR A 54 -0.33 2.50 -6.94
C TYR A 54 0.12 3.91 -6.55
N GLN A 55 0.71 4.66 -7.49
CA GLN A 55 1.11 6.04 -7.23
C GLN A 55 -0.09 6.92 -6.87
N GLU A 56 -1.20 6.82 -7.62
CA GLU A 56 -2.41 7.62 -7.34
C GLU A 56 -3.01 7.23 -5.98
N TYR A 57 -3.13 5.94 -5.69
CA TYR A 57 -3.62 5.48 -4.39
C TYR A 57 -2.74 5.98 -3.25
N PHE A 58 -1.42 5.92 -3.41
CA PHE A 58 -0.49 6.39 -2.37
C PHE A 58 -0.65 7.89 -2.08
N GLU A 59 -0.76 8.74 -3.11
CA GLU A 59 -0.99 10.18 -2.92
C GLU A 59 -2.33 10.51 -2.24
N LEU A 60 -3.39 9.77 -2.58
CA LEU A 60 -4.70 9.93 -1.95
C LEU A 60 -4.65 9.46 -0.49
N LEU A 61 -4.00 8.31 -0.23
CA LEU A 61 -3.86 7.75 1.11
C LEU A 61 -2.98 8.62 2.01
N LEU A 62 -1.96 9.30 1.48
CA LEU A 62 -1.18 10.26 2.25
C LEU A 62 -2.02 11.42 2.79
N GLN A 63 -3.15 11.76 2.18
CA GLN A 63 -4.07 12.78 2.71
C GLN A 63 -4.98 12.22 3.81
N LEU A 64 -5.37 10.96 3.68
CA LEU A 64 -6.32 10.28 4.58
C LEU A 64 -5.67 9.69 5.83
N VAL A 65 -4.45 9.17 5.71
CA VAL A 65 -3.71 8.57 6.83
C VAL A 65 -3.12 9.66 7.72
N ARG A 66 -3.25 9.52 9.03
CA ARG A 66 -2.68 10.49 9.99
C ARG A 66 -1.16 10.45 10.03
N VAL A 67 -0.55 11.51 10.54
CA VAL A 67 0.86 11.51 10.93
C VAL A 67 1.14 10.35 11.90
N GLY A 68 2.22 9.61 11.63
CA GLY A 68 2.60 8.39 12.34
C GLY A 68 1.78 7.15 11.97
N GLY A 69 0.75 7.27 11.13
CA GLY A 69 0.00 6.16 10.57
C GLY A 69 0.77 5.41 9.48
N LEU A 70 0.27 4.23 9.09
CA LEU A 70 0.94 3.33 8.16
C LEU A 70 0.18 3.19 6.84
N ILE A 71 0.90 3.19 5.72
CA ILE A 71 0.42 2.76 4.41
C ILE A 71 1.28 1.57 4.00
N VAL A 72 0.64 0.43 3.79
CA VAL A 72 1.31 -0.81 3.38
C VAL A 72 0.88 -1.15 1.96
N VAL A 73 1.87 -1.35 1.08
CA VAL A 73 1.64 -1.66 -0.34
C VAL A 73 2.20 -3.03 -0.64
N ASP A 74 1.36 -3.92 -1.21
CA ASP A 74 1.71 -5.30 -1.49
C ASP A 74 2.20 -5.53 -2.93
N ASN A 75 2.88 -6.66 -3.13
CA ASN A 75 3.46 -7.15 -4.39
C ASN A 75 4.48 -6.20 -5.02
N VAL A 76 5.27 -5.51 -4.20
CA VAL A 76 6.28 -4.55 -4.68
C VAL A 76 7.51 -5.22 -5.29
N LEU A 77 7.73 -6.53 -5.04
CA LEU A 77 8.79 -7.30 -5.69
C LEU A 77 8.29 -8.01 -6.97
N TRP A 78 6.98 -8.10 -7.18
CA TRP A 78 6.33 -8.53 -8.43
C TRP A 78 6.92 -9.80 -9.05
N HIS A 79 7.00 -10.87 -8.28
CA HIS A 79 7.60 -12.15 -8.65
C HIS A 79 9.07 -12.05 -9.11
N GLY A 80 9.80 -11.07 -8.59
CA GLY A 80 11.16 -10.73 -9.01
C GLY A 80 11.25 -10.01 -10.35
N ARG A 81 10.15 -9.74 -11.05
CA ARG A 81 10.18 -9.09 -12.37
C ARG A 81 10.70 -7.67 -12.31
N VAL A 82 10.54 -6.98 -11.18
CA VAL A 82 11.05 -5.60 -11.02
C VAL A 82 12.57 -5.53 -11.09
N SER A 83 13.30 -6.61 -10.79
CA SER A 83 14.76 -6.64 -10.89
C SER A 83 15.30 -7.07 -12.26
N ASP A 84 14.45 -7.65 -13.12
CA ASP A 84 14.87 -8.09 -14.47
C ASP A 84 14.78 -6.95 -15.50
N PRO A 85 15.91 -6.38 -15.97
CA PRO A 85 15.90 -5.25 -16.90
C PRO A 85 15.29 -5.57 -18.27
N LEU A 86 15.12 -6.84 -18.63
CA LEU A 86 14.52 -7.25 -19.90
C LEU A 86 12.99 -7.22 -19.85
N VAL A 87 12.39 -7.25 -18.65
CA VAL A 87 10.94 -7.18 -18.47
C VAL A 87 10.48 -5.73 -18.51
N ASN A 88 9.66 -5.39 -19.51
CA ASN A 88 9.20 -4.02 -19.76
C ASN A 88 7.67 -3.91 -19.94
N ASP A 89 6.91 -4.84 -19.37
CA ASP A 89 5.45 -4.73 -19.38
C ASP A 89 4.97 -3.56 -18.49
N SER A 90 3.81 -3.01 -18.84
CA SER A 90 3.29 -1.82 -18.18
C SER A 90 3.14 -1.93 -16.65
N LYS A 91 2.83 -3.11 -16.11
CA LYS A 91 2.67 -3.28 -14.66
C LYS A 91 4.02 -3.27 -13.96
N THR A 92 4.99 -4.01 -14.51
CA THR A 92 6.36 -4.03 -13.98
C THR A 92 6.98 -2.63 -13.99
N LEU A 93 6.80 -1.86 -15.06
CA LEU A 93 7.27 -0.47 -15.14
C LEU A 93 6.58 0.43 -14.12
N SER A 94 5.26 0.30 -13.93
CA SER A 94 4.54 1.06 -12.91
C SER A 94 5.06 0.78 -11.49
N ILE A 95 5.34 -0.48 -11.16
CA ILE A 95 5.86 -0.86 -9.84
C ILE A 95 7.29 -0.35 -9.65
N ARG A 96 8.16 -0.44 -10.67
CA ARG A 96 9.52 0.15 -10.62
C ARG A 96 9.46 1.65 -10.35
N ASN A 97 8.67 2.39 -11.13
CA ASN A 97 8.51 3.82 -10.94
C ASN A 97 7.96 4.16 -9.55
N PHE A 98 6.97 3.39 -9.08
CA PHE A 98 6.43 3.55 -7.74
C PHE A 98 7.50 3.33 -6.66
N ASN A 99 8.25 2.23 -6.72
CA ASN A 99 9.32 1.93 -5.77
C ASN A 99 10.42 3.01 -5.78
N GLU A 100 10.82 3.49 -6.96
CA GLU A 100 11.81 4.57 -7.10
C GLU A 100 11.33 5.90 -6.52
N ASN A 101 10.06 6.26 -6.76
CA ASN A 101 9.46 7.47 -6.21
C ASN A 101 9.37 7.39 -4.69
N LEU A 102 8.91 6.25 -4.18
CA LEU A 102 8.73 5.99 -2.76
C LEU A 102 10.07 6.06 -1.99
N MET A 103 11.15 5.53 -2.57
CA MET A 103 12.51 5.64 -2.01
C MET A 103 13.00 7.09 -1.86
N LYS A 104 12.45 8.03 -2.64
CA LYS A 104 12.82 9.45 -2.64
C LYS A 104 11.83 10.32 -1.87
N ASP A 105 10.71 9.76 -1.41
CA ASP A 105 9.65 10.52 -0.76
C ASP A 105 10.01 10.83 0.70
N ASN A 106 10.21 12.11 0.99
CA ASN A 106 10.60 12.56 2.32
C ASN A 106 9.43 12.68 3.31
N ARG A 107 8.18 12.45 2.87
CA ARG A 107 6.96 12.48 3.69
C ARG A 107 6.78 11.18 4.48
N VAL A 108 7.55 10.14 4.18
CA VAL A 108 7.43 8.81 4.80
C VAL A 108 8.79 8.24 5.23
N ASP A 109 8.76 7.41 6.26
CA ASP A 109 9.80 6.41 6.52
C ASP A 109 9.36 5.09 5.91
N ILE A 110 10.28 4.38 5.24
CA ILE A 110 9.93 3.17 4.49
C ILE A 110 10.74 1.95 4.95
N SER A 111 10.12 0.79 4.89
CA SER A 111 10.77 -0.50 5.04
C SER A 111 10.17 -1.49 4.04
N MET A 112 10.98 -1.94 3.09
CA MET A 112 10.60 -2.99 2.15
C MET A 112 10.98 -4.34 2.73
N VAL A 113 10.00 -5.22 2.89
CA VAL A 113 10.17 -6.54 3.52
C VAL A 113 9.82 -7.66 2.52
N PRO A 114 10.63 -8.73 2.45
CA PRO A 114 10.40 -9.85 1.53
C PRO A 114 9.38 -10.85 2.12
N ILE A 115 8.21 -10.35 2.49
CA ILE A 115 7.06 -11.16 2.93
C ILE A 115 6.10 -11.28 1.74
N GLY A 116 5.63 -12.49 1.45
CA GLY A 116 4.78 -12.73 0.28
C GLY A 116 5.52 -12.39 -1.02
N ASP A 117 4.88 -11.58 -1.88
CA ASP A 117 5.47 -11.08 -3.12
C ASP A 117 6.17 -9.71 -2.93
N GLY A 118 6.62 -9.46 -1.70
CA GLY A 118 7.22 -8.21 -1.27
C GLY A 118 6.19 -7.18 -0.83
N MET A 119 6.42 -6.57 0.32
CA MET A 119 5.58 -5.50 0.86
C MET A 119 6.45 -4.29 1.20
N THR A 120 5.97 -3.08 0.90
CA THR A 120 6.58 -1.86 1.45
C THR A 120 5.68 -1.27 2.53
N ILE A 121 6.23 -1.14 3.73
CA ILE A 121 5.60 -0.49 4.87
C ILE A 121 6.07 0.96 4.89
N CYS A 122 5.13 1.90 4.82
CA CYS A 122 5.40 3.34 4.80
C CYS A 122 4.77 3.98 6.05
N ARG A 123 5.58 4.56 6.93
CA ARG A 123 5.09 5.36 8.05
C ARG A 123 5.07 6.82 7.65
N LYS A 124 3.91 7.47 7.71
CA LYS A 124 3.77 8.90 7.44
C LYS A 124 4.45 9.72 8.54
N ARG A 125 5.30 10.67 8.16
CA ARG A 125 5.97 11.62 9.07
C ARG A 125 5.06 12.76 9.51
#